data_AF-A0A7V5DSG5-F1
#
_entry.id   AF-A0A7V5DSG5-F1
#
_cell.length_a   1.000
_cell.length_b   1.000
_cell.length_c   1.000
_cell.angle_alpha   90.00
_cell.angle_beta   90.00
_cell.angle_gamma   90.00
#
_symmetry.space_group_name_H-M   'P 1'
#
loop_
_entity.id
_entity.type
_entity.pdbx_description
1 polymer ?
#
loop_
_entity_poly.entity_id
_entity_poly.type
_entity_poly.pdbx_seq_one_letter_code
_entity_poly.pdbx_strand_id
1 'polypeptide(L)'
;MDKGVLKRISESSVWRSIFRTGIPDTDLKRSMFMFQNFFLHIFPVKMKRHGLRFSYTFCLGGISCLLFIILTVTGILLMFLYTPSIERA
;
A
#
# COMPACT_ATOMS: atom_id res chain seq x y z
N MET A 1 6.64 16.93 19.97
CA MET A 1 6.20 15.55 19.68
C MET A 1 7.19 14.60 20.34
N ASP A 2 6.76 13.92 21.40
CA ASP A 2 7.61 13.22 22.38
C ASP A 2 8.46 12.08 21.78
N LYS A 3 9.78 12.21 21.91
CA LYS A 3 10.76 11.20 21.46
C LYS A 3 10.60 9.85 22.18
N GLY A 4 9.95 9.82 23.34
CA GLY A 4 9.70 8.60 24.12
C GLY A 4 8.64 7.67 23.51
N VAL A 5 7.61 8.23 22.86
CA VAL A 5 6.53 7.43 22.23
C VAL A 5 7.06 6.73 20.98
N LEU A 6 7.87 7.45 20.18
CA LEU A 6 8.53 6.90 18.99
C LEU A 6 9.48 5.75 19.34
N LYS A 7 10.19 5.83 20.48
CA LYS A 7 11.12 4.79 20.93
C LYS A 7 10.37 3.51 21.34
N ARG A 8 9.26 3.64 22.08
CA ARG A 8 8.36 2.54 22.47
C ARG A 8 7.70 1.85 21.28
N ILE A 9 7.34 2.60 20.25
CA ILE A 9 6.80 2.04 19.02
C ILE A 9 7.91 1.28 18.27
N SER A 10 9.14 1.80 18.22
CA SER A 10 10.25 1.10 17.55
C SER A 10 10.73 -0.18 18.25
N GLU A 11 10.60 -0.25 19.58
CA GLU A 11 10.95 -1.44 20.39
C GLU A 11 9.80 -2.45 20.49
N SER A 12 8.61 -2.11 19.97
CA SER A 12 7.47 -3.02 19.93
C SER A 12 7.83 -4.30 19.16
N SER A 13 7.48 -5.45 19.72
CA SER A 13 7.60 -6.75 19.05
C SER A 13 6.89 -6.76 17.69
N VAL A 14 5.85 -5.94 17.53
CA VAL A 14 5.13 -5.75 16.27
C VAL A 14 6.02 -5.02 15.25
N TRP A 15 6.72 -3.95 15.64
CA TRP A 15 7.62 -3.22 14.75
C TRP A 15 8.82 -4.06 14.31
N ARG A 16 9.40 -4.81 15.25
CA ARG A 16 10.51 -5.73 14.99
C ARG A 16 10.09 -6.96 14.17
N SER A 17 8.80 -7.32 14.22
CA SER A 17 8.21 -8.39 13.40
C SER A 17 7.78 -7.93 12.01
N ILE A 18 7.50 -6.63 11.82
CA ILE A 18 7.20 -6.06 10.50
C ILE A 18 8.49 -5.70 9.77
N PHE A 19 9.54 -5.26 10.46
CA PHE A 19 10.86 -4.99 9.87
C PHE A 19 11.87 -6.05 10.32
N ARG A 20 11.63 -7.31 9.93
CA ARG A 20 12.44 -8.48 10.36
C ARG A 20 13.87 -8.51 9.84
N THR A 21 14.20 -7.73 8.82
CA THR A 21 15.52 -7.73 8.19
C THR A 21 16.14 -6.33 8.32
N GLY A 22 17.39 -6.27 8.78
CA GLY A 22 18.16 -5.03 8.82
C GLY A 22 18.37 -4.42 7.45
N ILE A 23 18.93 -3.20 7.41
CA ILE A 23 19.16 -2.45 6.18
C ILE A 23 19.96 -3.33 5.20
N PRO A 24 19.44 -3.58 3.98
CA PRO A 24 20.06 -4.54 3.08
C PRO A 24 21.26 -3.94 2.34
N ASP A 25 22.44 -4.50 2.58
CA ASP A 25 23.71 -4.05 1.98
C ASP A 25 23.99 -4.62 0.58
N THR A 26 23.39 -5.76 0.23
CA THR A 26 23.60 -6.45 -1.06
C THR A 26 22.30 -6.60 -1.85
N ASP A 27 22.40 -6.68 -3.18
CA ASP A 27 21.21 -6.78 -4.06
C ASP A 27 20.36 -8.03 -3.81
N LEU A 28 20.99 -9.14 -3.40
CA LEU A 28 20.29 -10.35 -2.99
C LEU A 28 19.48 -10.11 -1.71
N LYS A 29 20.10 -9.50 -0.69
CA LYS A 29 19.42 -9.14 0.57
C LYS A 29 18.28 -8.15 0.34
N ARG A 30 18.42 -7.18 -0.59
CA ARG A 30 17.34 -6.26 -0.99
C ARG A 30 16.14 -7.00 -1.55
N SER A 31 16.38 -7.96 -2.42
CA SER A 31 15.31 -8.73 -3.06
C SER A 31 14.62 -9.63 -2.03
N MET A 32 15.39 -10.33 -1.18
CA MET A 32 14.83 -11.13 -0.08
C MET A 32 14.04 -10.29 0.93
N PHE A 33 14.50 -9.07 1.25
CA PHE A 33 13.78 -8.15 2.12
C PHE A 33 12.41 -7.78 1.57
N MET A 34 12.32 -7.45 0.27
CA MET A 34 11.03 -7.12 -0.36
C MET A 34 10.07 -8.32 -0.37
N PHE A 35 10.57 -9.54 -0.61
CA PHE A 35 9.73 -10.75 -0.64
C PHE A 35 9.32 -11.23 0.77
N GLN A 36 10.15 -11.04 1.79
CA GLN A 36 9.85 -11.43 3.17
C GLN A 36 8.81 -10.51 3.83
N ASN A 37 8.59 -9.31 3.29
CA ASN A 37 7.65 -8.35 3.84
C ASN A 37 6.40 -8.29 2.99
N PHE A 38 5.25 -8.64 3.57
CA PHE A 38 3.96 -8.67 2.90
C PHE A 38 3.62 -7.34 2.19
N PHE A 39 3.85 -6.21 2.87
CA PHE A 39 3.58 -4.89 2.30
C PHE A 39 4.51 -4.52 1.14
N LEU A 40 5.78 -4.94 1.20
CA LEU A 40 6.76 -4.62 0.18
C LEU A 40 6.65 -5.56 -1.04
N HIS A 41 5.96 -6.70 -0.91
CA HIS A 41 5.73 -7.64 -2.01
C HIS A 41 4.92 -7.03 -3.16
N ILE A 42 3.95 -6.17 -2.85
CA ILE A 42 3.08 -5.52 -3.85
C ILE A 42 3.90 -4.60 -4.78
N PHE A 43 4.99 -4.04 -4.27
CA PHE A 43 5.84 -3.13 -5.03
C PHE A 43 6.99 -3.89 -5.70
N PRO A 44 7.23 -3.69 -7.01
CA PRO A 44 8.29 -4.40 -7.69
C PRO A 44 9.68 -3.96 -7.17
N VAL A 45 10.55 -4.94 -6.91
CA VAL A 45 11.90 -4.75 -6.34
C VAL A 45 12.82 -3.94 -7.25
N LYS A 46 12.68 -4.13 -8.57
CA LYS A 46 13.53 -3.48 -9.57
C LYS A 46 12.64 -2.90 -10.67
N MET A 47 12.72 -1.60 -10.87
CA MET A 47 12.09 -0.91 -12.01
C MET A 47 13.16 -0.41 -12.98
N LYS A 48 12.92 -0.58 -14.29
CA LYS A 48 13.78 0.02 -15.32
C LYS A 48 13.55 1.53 -15.36
N ARG A 49 14.61 2.33 -15.47
CA ARG A 49 14.54 3.81 -15.50
C ARG A 49 13.60 4.38 -16.56
N HIS A 50 13.40 3.67 -17.67
CA HIS A 50 12.50 4.09 -18.74
C HIS A 50 11.01 4.00 -18.34
N GLY A 51 10.63 3.01 -17.51
CA GLY A 51 9.25 2.83 -17.04
C GLY A 51 8.84 3.78 -15.90
N LEU A 52 9.79 4.48 -15.29
CA LEU A 52 9.56 5.49 -14.25
C LEU A 52 9.17 6.87 -14.81
N ARG A 53 9.20 7.04 -16.14
CA ARG A 53 8.74 8.28 -16.75
C ARG A 53 7.21 8.31 -16.73
N PHE A 54 6.68 9.03 -15.74
CA PHE A 54 5.25 9.19 -15.49
C PHE A 54 4.46 9.61 -16.75
N SER A 55 5.07 10.36 -17.67
CA SER A 55 4.46 10.79 -18.93
C SER A 55 4.14 9.66 -19.93
N TYR A 56 4.81 8.51 -19.88
CA TYR A 56 4.60 7.45 -20.91
C TYR A 56 3.41 6.53 -20.59
N THR A 57 3.14 6.25 -19.32
CA THR A 57 2.11 5.27 -18.93
C THR A 57 1.05 5.83 -17.98
N PHE A 58 1.20 7.09 -17.54
CA PHE A 58 0.33 7.78 -16.58
C PHE A 58 0.00 7.00 -15.30
N CYS A 59 0.71 5.89 -15.02
CA CYS A 59 0.33 4.93 -13.99
C CYS A 59 -1.17 4.55 -14.06
N LEU A 60 -1.72 4.37 -15.27
CA LEU A 60 -3.16 4.16 -15.48
C LEU A 60 -3.74 2.99 -14.65
N GLY A 61 -2.99 1.91 -14.47
CA GLY A 61 -3.41 0.78 -13.63
C GLY A 61 -3.48 1.11 -12.13
N GLY A 62 -2.57 1.95 -11.62
CA GLY A 62 -2.64 2.41 -10.24
C GLY A 62 -3.82 3.36 -10.02
N ILE A 63 -4.06 4.24 -11.00
CA ILE A 63 -5.19 5.17 -10.97
C ILE A 63 -6.53 4.42 -11.00
N SER A 64 -6.69 3.41 -11.87
CA SER A 64 -7.94 2.64 -11.93
C SER A 64 -8.20 1.83 -10.65
N CYS A 65 -7.16 1.23 -10.07
CA CYS A 65 -7.26 0.53 -8.79
C CYS A 65 -7.65 1.48 -7.64
N LEU A 66 -7.06 2.68 -7.61
CA LEU A 66 -7.40 3.71 -6.62
C LEU A 66 -8.84 4.18 -6.78
N LEU A 67 -9.29 4.46 -8.01
CA LEU A 67 -10.67 4.84 -8.31
C LEU A 67 -11.65 3.72 -7.92
N PHE A 68 -11.30 2.45 -8.14
CA PHE A 68 -12.11 1.31 -7.74
C PHE A 68 -12.28 1.22 -6.22
N ILE A 69 -11.23 1.44 -5.45
CA ILE A 69 -11.31 1.46 -3.98
C ILE A 69 -12.22 2.60 -3.51
N ILE A 70 -12.05 3.80 -4.05
CA ILE A 70 -12.92 4.96 -3.73
C ILE A 70 -14.37 4.62 -4.04
N LEU A 71 -14.65 4.10 -5.23
CA LEU A 71 -15.99 3.72 -5.67
C LEU A 71 -16.59 2.62 -4.79
N THR A 72 -15.79 1.66 -4.36
CA THR A 72 -16.25 0.58 -3.48
C THR A 72 -16.66 1.13 -2.12
N VAL A 73 -15.83 2.00 -1.53
CA VAL A 73 -16.14 2.63 -0.23
C VAL A 73 -17.37 3.51 -0.33
N THR A 74 -17.44 4.40 -1.33
CA THR A 74 -18.61 5.27 -1.51
C THR A 74 -19.85 4.47 -1.88
N GLY A 75 -19.73 3.44 -2.70
CA GLY A 75 -20.81 2.53 -3.07
C GLY A 75 -21.39 1.80 -1.85
N ILE A 76 -20.55 1.27 -0.96
CA ILE A 76 -20.98 0.66 0.30
C ILE A 76 -21.72 1.69 1.17
N LEU A 77 -21.19 2.91 1.28
CA LEU A 77 -21.84 3.98 2.03
C LEU A 77 -23.23 4.33 1.45
N LEU A 78 -23.34 4.38 0.12
CA LEU A 78 -24.60 4.62 -0.57
C LEU A 78 -25.60 3.49 -0.34
N MET A 79 -25.17 2.22 -0.26
CA MET A 79 -26.06 1.08 0.00
C MET A 79 -26.74 1.16 1.38
N PHE A 80 -26.15 1.84 2.37
CA PHE A 80 -26.83 2.08 3.64
C PHE A 80 -27.93 3.13 3.56
N LEU A 81 -27.83 4.07 2.61
CA LEU A 81 -28.83 5.12 2.40
C LEU A 81 -29.87 4.74 1.34
N TYR A 82 -29.49 3.90 0.38
CA TYR A 82 -30.30 3.49 -0.75
C TYR A 82 -31.35 2.46 -0.30
N THR A 83 -32.62 2.83 -0.39
CA THR A 83 -33.75 1.89 -0.20
C THR A 83 -34.27 1.48 -1.58
N PRO A 84 -34.11 0.21 -2.00
CA PRO A 84 -34.57 -0.24 -3.31
C PRO A 84 -36.10 -0.40 -3.32
N SER A 85 -36.83 0.69 -3.54
CA SER A 85 -38.29 0.67 -3.74
C SER A 85 -38.67 1.46 -4.98
N ILE A 86 -39.52 0.89 -5.84
CA ILE A 86 -39.95 1.46 -7.13
C ILE A 86 -40.60 2.85 -6.94
N GLU A 87 -41.19 3.08 -5.77
CA GLU A 87 -41.89 4.32 -5.41
C GLU A 87 -40.94 5.46 -5.01
N ARG A 88 -39.69 5.13 -4.66
CA ARG A 88 -38.65 6.07 -4.22
C ARG A 88 -37.38 5.99 -5.09
N ALA A 89 -37.46 5.33 -6.25
CA ALA A 89 -36.36 5.09 -7.18
C ALA A 89 -36.23 6.23 -8.21
#